data_AF-A0A7S0EGA6-F1
#
_entry.id   AF-A0A7S0EGA6-F1
#
_cell.length_a   1.000
_cell.length_b   1.000
_cell.length_c   1.000
_cell.angle_alpha   90.00
_cell.angle_beta   90.00
_cell.angle_gamma   90.00
#
_symmetry.space_group_name_H-M   'P 1'
#
loop_
_entity.id
_entity.type
_entity.pdbx_description
1 polymer ?
#
loop_
_entity_poly.entity_id
_entity_poly.type
_entity_poly.pdbx_seq_one_letter_code
_entity_poly.pdbx_strand_id
1 'polypeptide(L)'
;MALAQALAHERRLEHMALAHVGDVASEAAAAQPLITAAQPSTMAAQPGITVIAMGGTIDKDYPRSAGGYAFEIDEPAAGRVLSELPPNVSIEHVIVSVCRKDSTEIDAADRQALCDAVAKVPPGGRVVVTHGTDTLVESAQALERSGAAHGKAVVFTGAMRPERFRQSDAAFNLGGAVAATSLIPTGTVAVCMGGAVVDSRFCRRDEQSHRFVDTRWGP
;
A
#
# COMPACT_ATOMS: atom_id res chain seq x y z
N MET A 1 -1.81 -71.85 -20.05
CA MET A 1 -1.34 -71.08 -21.23
C MET A 1 -1.69 -69.60 -21.20
N ALA A 2 -2.80 -69.14 -20.58
CA ALA A 2 -3.17 -67.72 -20.55
C ALA A 2 -2.28 -66.81 -19.66
N LEU A 3 -1.73 -67.31 -18.54
CA LEU A 3 -0.92 -66.49 -17.61
C LEU A 3 0.47 -66.11 -18.16
N ALA A 4 1.05 -66.95 -19.03
CA ALA A 4 2.35 -66.66 -19.65
C ALA A 4 2.26 -65.62 -20.78
N GLN A 5 1.10 -65.49 -21.43
CA GLN A 5 0.87 -64.49 -22.48
C GLN A 5 0.59 -63.10 -21.90
N ALA A 6 -0.05 -63.00 -20.72
CA ALA A 6 -0.27 -61.74 -20.02
C ALA A 6 1.03 -61.10 -19.50
N LEU A 7 1.90 -61.90 -18.87
CA LEU A 7 3.19 -61.43 -18.34
C LEU A 7 4.22 -61.05 -19.42
N ALA A 8 4.04 -61.54 -20.66
CA ALA A 8 4.85 -61.14 -21.81
C ALA A 8 4.36 -59.83 -22.45
N HIS A 9 3.08 -59.48 -22.26
CA HIS A 9 2.53 -58.21 -22.77
C HIS A 9 2.91 -57.03 -21.86
N GLU A 10 2.87 -57.20 -20.53
CA GLU A 10 3.25 -56.15 -19.56
C GLU A 10 4.74 -55.79 -19.66
N ARG A 11 5.64 -56.78 -19.76
CA ARG A 11 7.09 -56.51 -19.94
C ARG A 11 7.44 -55.81 -21.25
N ARG A 12 6.59 -55.96 -22.27
CA ARG A 12 6.77 -55.30 -23.58
C ARG A 12 6.34 -53.82 -23.55
N LEU A 13 5.44 -53.45 -22.63
CA LEU A 13 5.03 -52.06 -22.41
C LEU A 13 6.05 -51.29 -21.55
N GLU A 14 6.63 -51.94 -20.54
CA GLU A 14 7.70 -51.34 -19.73
C GLU A 14 8.98 -51.05 -20.54
N HIS A 15 9.35 -51.95 -21.46
CA HIS A 15 10.49 -51.72 -22.37
C HIS A 15 10.21 -50.69 -23.49
N MET A 16 8.95 -50.39 -23.82
CA MET A 16 8.61 -49.33 -24.79
C MET A 16 8.55 -47.93 -24.15
N ALA A 17 8.42 -47.82 -22.83
CA ALA A 17 8.42 -46.54 -22.11
C ALA A 17 9.83 -46.00 -21.79
N LEU A 18 10.89 -46.79 -22.03
CA LEU A 18 12.28 -46.44 -21.70
C LEU A 18 13.16 -46.09 -22.92
N ALA A 19 12.60 -45.94 -24.11
CA ALA A 19 13.36 -45.78 -25.35
C ALA A 19 13.21 -44.42 -26.05
N HIS A 20 12.84 -43.34 -25.34
CA HIS A 20 12.81 -41.97 -25.90
C HIS A 20 13.29 -40.91 -24.91
N VAL A 21 14.52 -41.04 -24.45
CA VAL A 21 15.30 -39.89 -23.98
C VAL A 21 16.60 -39.91 -24.78
N GLY A 22 16.53 -39.31 -25.96
CA GLY A 22 17.70 -39.05 -26.79
C GLY A 22 18.57 -37.97 -26.16
N ASP A 23 19.88 -38.21 -26.24
CA ASP A 23 20.96 -37.30 -25.93
C ASP A 23 20.75 -35.90 -26.51
N VAL A 24 20.83 -34.90 -25.64
CA VAL A 24 21.34 -33.57 -26.00
C VAL A 24 22.45 -33.24 -25.01
N ALA A 25 23.61 -33.86 -25.21
CA ALA A 25 24.84 -33.37 -24.62
C ALA A 25 25.26 -32.10 -25.38
N SER A 26 25.16 -30.92 -24.74
CA SER A 26 26.06 -29.77 -24.95
C SER A 26 25.56 -28.54 -24.19
N GLU A 27 26.47 -27.94 -23.43
CA GLU A 27 26.36 -26.68 -22.65
C GLU A 27 25.83 -26.79 -21.21
N ALA A 28 26.56 -27.56 -20.39
CA ALA A 28 26.69 -27.24 -18.97
C ALA A 28 27.52 -25.94 -18.79
N ALA A 29 26.93 -24.80 -19.13
CA ALA A 29 27.40 -23.51 -18.63
C ALA A 29 27.08 -23.47 -17.13
N ALA A 30 28.11 -23.25 -16.31
CA ALA A 30 28.01 -23.21 -14.86
C ALA A 30 26.83 -22.34 -14.38
N ALA A 31 25.81 -22.98 -13.82
CA ALA A 31 24.74 -22.30 -13.11
C ALA A 31 25.34 -21.67 -11.84
N GLN A 32 25.71 -20.40 -11.96
CA GLN A 32 26.07 -19.57 -10.82
C GLN A 32 24.85 -19.43 -9.91
N PRO A 33 24.98 -19.59 -8.59
CA PRO A 33 23.86 -19.40 -7.68
C PRO A 33 23.36 -17.95 -7.79
N LEU A 34 22.05 -17.80 -8.03
CA LEU A 34 21.32 -16.53 -8.22
C LEU A 34 21.12 -15.75 -6.90
N ILE A 35 22.00 -15.96 -5.91
CA ILE A 35 22.05 -15.18 -4.69
C ILE A 35 23.52 -14.80 -4.46
N THR A 36 23.96 -13.73 -5.14
CA THR A 36 25.06 -12.94 -4.59
C THR A 36 24.56 -12.38 -3.27
N ALA A 37 25.23 -12.72 -2.18
CA ALA A 37 25.05 -12.03 -0.91
C ALA A 37 25.24 -10.54 -1.19
N ALA A 38 24.15 -9.78 -1.09
CA ALA A 38 24.22 -8.34 -1.10
C ALA A 38 25.24 -7.95 -0.02
N GLN A 39 26.30 -7.24 -0.42
CA GLN A 39 27.13 -6.50 0.51
C GLN A 39 26.20 -5.71 1.43
N PRO A 40 26.47 -5.58 2.74
CA PRO A 40 25.71 -4.66 3.58
C PRO A 40 25.92 -3.27 3.00
N SER A 41 24.96 -2.83 2.18
CA SER A 41 24.79 -1.44 1.86
C SER A 41 24.56 -0.79 3.21
N THR A 42 25.49 0.10 3.61
CA THR A 42 25.17 1.15 4.57
C THR A 42 23.86 1.74 4.09
N MET A 43 22.76 1.37 4.76
CA MET A 43 21.47 2.00 4.52
C MET A 43 21.71 3.48 4.76
N ALA A 44 21.79 4.26 3.69
CA ALA A 44 21.56 5.68 3.80
C ALA A 44 20.25 5.79 4.60
N ALA A 45 20.31 6.39 5.79
CA ALA A 45 19.15 6.50 6.66
C ALA A 45 18.00 7.02 5.81
N GLN A 46 16.99 6.18 5.58
CA GLN A 46 15.86 6.62 4.76
C GLN A 46 15.24 7.81 5.48
N PRO A 47 15.04 8.95 4.80
CA PRO A 47 14.46 10.11 5.44
C PRO A 47 13.11 9.73 6.06
N GLY A 48 12.90 10.22 7.29
CA GLY A 48 11.69 9.96 8.07
C GLY A 48 10.41 10.38 7.34
N ILE A 49 9.28 9.90 7.84
CA ILE A 49 7.97 10.08 7.21
C ILE A 49 7.16 11.12 7.97
N THR A 50 6.57 12.08 7.26
CA THR A 50 5.54 12.94 7.84
C THR A 50 4.17 12.35 7.54
N VAL A 51 3.42 11.98 8.57
CA VAL A 51 2.01 11.61 8.45
C VAL A 51 1.15 12.83 8.73
N ILE A 52 0.29 13.18 7.78
CA ILE A 52 -0.69 14.27 7.91
C ILE A 52 -2.08 13.65 7.98
N ALA A 53 -2.74 13.78 9.12
CA ALA A 53 -4.04 13.18 9.37
C ALA A 53 -5.18 14.18 9.19
N MET A 54 -6.21 13.77 8.44
CA MET A 54 -7.44 14.54 8.20
C MET A 54 -8.69 13.90 8.84
N GLY A 55 -8.55 12.72 9.46
CA GLY A 55 -9.65 11.96 10.03
C GLY A 55 -10.18 10.87 9.09
N GLY A 56 -11.50 10.75 9.03
CA GLY A 56 -12.20 9.71 8.28
C GLY A 56 -12.31 8.38 9.00
N THR A 57 -12.79 7.36 8.28
CA THR A 57 -13.08 6.03 8.85
C THR A 57 -11.87 5.38 9.52
N ILE A 58 -10.65 5.58 9.01
CA ILE A 58 -9.42 5.02 9.61
C ILE A 58 -9.22 5.44 11.07
N ASP A 59 -9.61 6.67 11.40
CA ASP A 59 -9.46 7.30 12.71
C ASP A 59 -10.73 7.19 13.58
N LYS A 60 -11.80 6.54 13.09
CA LYS A 60 -13.02 6.32 13.88
C LYS A 60 -12.72 5.42 15.08
N ASP A 61 -13.20 5.80 16.25
CA ASP A 61 -13.16 5.00 17.47
C ASP A 61 -14.58 4.83 18.04
N TYR A 62 -14.73 3.83 18.91
CA TYR A 62 -16.00 3.57 19.58
C TYR A 62 -16.44 4.77 20.42
N PRO A 63 -17.75 5.04 20.51
CA PRO A 63 -18.26 6.14 21.32
C PRO A 63 -17.74 6.07 22.76
N ARG A 64 -17.15 7.15 23.27
CA ARG A 64 -16.59 7.19 24.63
C ARG A 64 -17.65 7.29 25.73
N SER A 65 -18.88 7.68 25.38
CA SER A 65 -19.99 7.82 26.32
C SER A 65 -21.06 6.73 26.10
N ALA A 66 -21.59 6.17 27.19
CA ALA A 66 -22.53 5.05 27.17
C ALA A 66 -23.88 5.33 26.48
N GLY A 67 -24.15 6.58 26.08
CA GLY A 67 -25.34 6.98 25.31
C GLY A 67 -25.03 7.47 23.89
N GLY A 68 -23.75 7.49 23.48
CA GLY A 68 -23.36 7.84 22.13
C GLY A 68 -23.52 6.63 21.20
N TYR A 69 -24.34 6.76 20.16
CA TYR A 69 -24.47 5.74 19.11
C TYR A 69 -23.61 6.05 17.87
N ALA A 70 -22.95 7.21 17.84
CA ALA A 70 -22.12 7.65 16.71
C ALA A 70 -20.62 7.42 17.00
N PHE A 71 -19.91 6.84 16.04
CA PHE A 71 -18.45 6.77 16.07
C PHE A 71 -17.85 8.18 16.03
N GLU A 72 -16.84 8.43 16.85
CA GLU A 72 -16.11 9.70 16.89
C GLU A 72 -14.77 9.55 16.16
N ILE A 73 -14.33 10.62 15.49
CA ILE A 73 -13.01 10.64 14.83
C ILE A 73 -11.97 11.11 15.85
N ASP A 74 -11.12 10.17 16.24
CA ASP A 74 -10.23 10.33 17.39
C ASP A 74 -8.78 10.62 16.96
N GLU A 75 -7.81 10.33 17.83
CA GLU A 75 -6.39 10.52 17.57
C GLU A 75 -5.98 9.73 16.32
N PRO A 76 -5.10 10.29 15.46
CA PRO A 76 -4.65 9.64 14.25
C PRO A 76 -4.22 8.19 14.48
N ALA A 77 -4.87 7.27 13.81
CA ALA A 77 -4.64 5.84 13.92
C ALA A 77 -3.20 5.45 13.55
N ALA A 78 -2.56 6.25 12.69
CA ALA A 78 -1.17 6.07 12.29
C ALA A 78 -0.22 5.97 13.49
N GLY A 79 -0.44 6.73 14.58
CA GLY A 79 0.41 6.65 15.76
C GLY A 79 0.36 5.28 16.42
N ARG A 80 -0.83 4.69 16.50
CA ARG A 80 -1.04 3.35 17.07
C ARG A 80 -0.41 2.29 16.18
N VAL A 81 -0.74 2.30 14.89
CA VAL A 81 -0.22 1.34 13.91
C VAL A 81 1.31 1.37 13.87
N LEU A 82 1.93 2.55 13.83
CA LEU A 82 3.40 2.66 13.76
C LEU A 82 4.08 2.28 15.08
N SER A 83 3.41 2.44 16.23
CA SER A 83 3.94 2.03 17.53
C SER A 83 3.94 0.51 17.77
N GLU A 84 3.10 -0.23 17.03
CA GLU A 84 3.05 -1.70 17.10
C GLU A 84 4.17 -2.37 16.31
N LEU A 85 4.90 -1.63 15.47
CA LEU A 85 6.02 -2.16 14.72
C LEU A 85 7.16 -2.56 15.65
N PRO A 86 7.80 -3.72 15.43
CA PRO A 86 8.95 -4.12 16.24
C PRO A 86 10.12 -3.15 16.02
N PRO A 87 11.03 -2.97 17.00
CA PRO A 87 12.08 -1.95 16.94
C PRO A 87 12.96 -2.00 15.68
N ASN A 88 13.23 -3.19 15.16
CA ASN A 88 14.03 -3.42 13.96
C ASN A 88 13.31 -3.08 12.63
N VAL A 89 12.02 -2.78 12.69
CA VAL A 89 11.17 -2.34 11.55
C VAL A 89 10.65 -0.92 11.77
N SER A 90 10.86 -0.34 12.96
CA SER A 90 10.42 1.01 13.29
C SER A 90 11.00 2.05 12.32
N ILE A 91 10.21 3.07 12.02
CA ILE A 91 10.53 4.12 11.07
C ILE A 91 10.46 5.45 11.81
N GLU A 92 11.45 6.32 11.59
CA GLU A 92 11.37 7.69 12.08
C GLU A 92 10.17 8.40 11.44
N HIS A 93 9.30 8.97 12.26
CA HIS A 93 8.09 9.62 11.77
C HIS A 93 7.65 10.78 12.67
N VAL A 94 6.92 11.71 12.05
CA VAL A 94 6.19 12.78 12.73
C VAL A 94 4.74 12.68 12.29
N ILE A 95 3.81 12.87 13.21
CA ILE A 95 2.37 12.87 12.93
C ILE A 95 1.82 14.26 13.24
N VAL A 96 1.10 14.83 12.26
CA VAL A 96 0.41 16.11 12.39
C VAL A 96 -1.05 15.90 12.01
N SER A 97 -1.98 16.34 12.84
CA SER A 97 -3.40 16.38 12.48
C SER A 97 -3.74 17.79 11.99
N VAL A 98 -4.33 17.88 10.78
CA VAL A 98 -4.83 19.16 10.23
C VAL A 98 -6.33 19.31 10.42
N CYS A 99 -7.07 18.20 10.48
CA CYS A 99 -8.45 18.15 10.91
C CYS A 99 -8.81 16.71 11.37
N ARG A 100 -9.99 16.56 11.97
CA ARG A 100 -10.55 15.29 12.48
C ARG A 100 -12.01 15.19 12.03
N LYS A 101 -12.24 15.11 10.73
CA LYS A 101 -13.58 15.19 10.11
C LYS A 101 -13.93 13.94 9.34
N ASP A 102 -15.22 13.66 9.21
CA ASP A 102 -15.66 12.68 8.21
C ASP A 102 -15.32 13.26 6.83
N SER A 103 -14.91 12.42 5.88
CA SER A 103 -14.50 12.91 4.56
C SER A 103 -15.62 13.68 3.84
N THR A 104 -16.87 13.35 4.12
CA THR A 104 -18.03 14.07 3.54
C THR A 104 -18.19 15.49 4.08
N GLU A 105 -17.54 15.82 5.20
CA GLU A 105 -17.57 17.14 5.84
C GLU A 105 -16.29 17.96 5.59
N ILE A 106 -15.31 17.39 4.87
CA ILE A 106 -14.06 18.08 4.53
C ILE A 106 -14.34 19.15 3.47
N ASP A 107 -13.97 20.39 3.80
CA ASP A 107 -14.22 21.56 2.98
C ASP A 107 -12.93 22.11 2.33
N ALA A 108 -13.05 23.24 1.64
CA ALA A 108 -11.93 23.90 0.98
C ALA A 108 -10.87 24.45 1.96
N ALA A 109 -11.28 24.88 3.16
CA ALA A 109 -10.37 25.39 4.18
C ALA A 109 -9.53 24.25 4.77
N ASP A 110 -10.14 23.08 5.00
CA ASP A 110 -9.42 21.87 5.44
C ASP A 110 -8.37 21.44 4.39
N ARG A 111 -8.72 21.47 3.11
CA ARG A 111 -7.80 21.15 2.01
C ARG A 111 -6.68 22.18 1.90
N GLN A 112 -6.97 23.46 2.17
CA GLN A 112 -5.93 24.48 2.24
C GLN A 112 -4.96 24.21 3.42
N ALA A 113 -5.49 23.83 4.59
CA ALA A 113 -4.66 23.46 5.73
C ALA A 113 -3.76 22.24 5.44
N LEU A 114 -4.26 21.27 4.67
CA LEU A 114 -3.46 20.17 4.14
C LEU A 114 -2.34 20.67 3.22
N CYS A 115 -2.65 21.54 2.25
CA CYS A 115 -1.64 22.13 1.36
C CYS A 115 -0.55 22.86 2.15
N ASP A 116 -0.94 23.66 3.14
CA ASP A 116 -0.01 24.41 4.00
C ASP A 116 0.87 23.48 4.84
N ALA A 117 0.32 22.37 5.33
CA ALA A 117 1.07 21.36 6.06
C ALA A 117 2.08 20.63 5.17
N VAL A 118 1.69 20.24 3.95
CA VAL A 118 2.58 19.63 2.97
C VAL A 118 3.70 20.59 2.54
N ALA A 119 3.39 21.87 2.34
CA ALA A 119 4.36 22.89 1.94
C ALA A 119 5.49 23.10 2.98
N LYS A 120 5.20 22.87 4.27
CA LYS A 120 6.19 22.95 5.36
C LYS A 120 7.18 21.78 5.36
N VAL A 121 6.86 20.68 4.68
CA VAL A 121 7.77 19.53 4.58
C VAL A 121 8.94 19.90 3.63
N PRO A 122 10.20 19.65 3.99
CA PRO A 122 11.34 19.95 3.11
C PRO A 122 11.29 19.23 1.76
N PRO A 123 11.94 19.76 0.70
CA PRO A 123 12.18 19.03 -0.54
C PRO A 123 12.86 17.67 -0.27
N GLY A 124 12.48 16.64 -1.02
CA GLY A 124 12.89 15.25 -0.78
C GLY A 124 12.10 14.55 0.33
N GLY A 125 11.18 15.26 1.01
CA GLY A 125 10.36 14.70 2.07
C GLY A 125 9.34 13.67 1.58
N ARG A 126 9.06 12.69 2.45
CA ARG A 126 8.06 11.65 2.27
C ARG A 126 6.85 11.96 3.12
N VAL A 127 5.67 12.03 2.49
CA VAL A 127 4.43 12.40 3.15
C VAL A 127 3.39 11.33 2.93
N VAL A 128 2.77 10.87 4.02
CA VAL A 128 1.57 10.04 3.98
C VAL A 128 0.41 10.87 4.50
N VAL A 129 -0.71 10.90 3.77
CA VAL A 129 -1.93 11.59 4.21
C VAL A 129 -2.98 10.56 4.57
N THR A 130 -3.44 10.52 5.82
CA THR A 130 -4.57 9.66 6.22
C THR A 130 -5.88 10.44 6.09
N HIS A 131 -6.87 9.84 5.43
CA HIS A 131 -8.10 10.50 5.03
C HIS A 131 -9.29 9.53 4.99
N GLY A 132 -10.52 10.04 5.11
CA GLY A 132 -11.74 9.27 4.87
C GLY A 132 -11.95 8.98 3.37
N THR A 133 -12.52 7.83 3.04
CA THR A 133 -12.46 7.29 1.67
C THR A 133 -13.39 7.96 0.66
N ASP A 134 -14.44 8.66 1.10
CA ASP A 134 -15.45 9.20 0.19
C ASP A 134 -14.93 10.39 -0.64
N THR A 135 -14.18 11.30 -0.03
CA THR A 135 -13.61 12.48 -0.72
C THR A 135 -12.07 12.45 -0.80
N LEU A 136 -11.45 11.30 -0.49
CA LEU A 136 -10.00 11.10 -0.52
C LEU A 136 -9.39 11.54 -1.86
N VAL A 137 -9.95 11.06 -2.97
CA VAL A 137 -9.46 11.38 -4.32
C VAL A 137 -9.57 12.87 -4.61
N GLU A 138 -10.64 13.52 -4.15
CA GLU A 138 -10.86 14.95 -4.37
C GLU A 138 -9.80 15.79 -3.66
N SER A 139 -9.49 15.47 -2.40
CA SER A 139 -8.43 16.13 -1.63
C SER A 139 -7.04 15.87 -2.24
N ALA A 140 -6.77 14.65 -2.71
CA ALA A 140 -5.51 14.31 -3.39
C ALA A 140 -5.32 15.14 -4.68
N GLN A 141 -6.37 15.24 -5.50
CA GLN A 141 -6.34 16.05 -6.71
C GLN A 141 -6.29 17.56 -6.43
N ALA A 142 -6.89 18.04 -5.33
CA ALA A 142 -6.75 19.42 -4.90
C ALA A 142 -5.30 19.75 -4.53
N LEU A 143 -4.62 18.85 -3.81
CA LEU A 143 -3.20 19.00 -3.49
C LEU A 143 -2.33 18.99 -4.74
N GLU A 144 -2.56 18.04 -5.66
CA GLU A 144 -1.85 17.96 -6.94
C GLU A 144 -1.96 19.28 -7.72
N ARG A 145 -3.18 19.83 -7.85
CA ARG A 145 -3.41 21.12 -8.55
C ARG A 145 -2.76 22.31 -7.86
N SER A 146 -2.62 22.28 -6.53
CA SER A 146 -2.00 23.37 -5.78
C SER A 146 -0.49 23.50 -6.02
N GLY A 147 0.17 22.43 -6.46
CA GLY A 147 1.62 22.36 -6.60
C GLY A 147 2.39 22.27 -5.27
N ALA A 148 1.71 22.23 -4.10
CA ALA A 148 2.36 22.16 -2.79
C ALA A 148 3.22 20.88 -2.60
N ALA A 149 2.91 19.81 -3.34
CA ALA A 149 3.68 18.57 -3.36
C ALA A 149 5.00 18.66 -4.15
N HIS A 150 5.33 19.81 -4.76
CA HIS A 150 6.54 19.95 -5.57
C HIS A 150 7.81 19.52 -4.82
N GLY A 151 8.55 18.59 -5.42
CA GLY A 151 9.78 18.02 -4.85
C GLY A 151 9.54 17.06 -3.67
N LYS A 152 8.32 16.57 -3.44
CA LYS A 152 7.97 15.64 -2.34
C LYS A 152 7.21 14.44 -2.88
N ALA A 153 7.32 13.30 -2.22
CA ALA A 153 6.50 12.13 -2.53
C ALA A 153 5.30 12.11 -1.58
N VAL A 154 4.09 12.31 -2.09
CA VAL A 154 2.87 12.37 -1.26
C VAL A 154 1.95 11.21 -1.61
N VAL A 155 1.59 10.41 -0.61
CA VAL A 155 0.67 9.27 -0.79
C VAL A 155 -0.51 9.41 0.17
N PHE A 156 -1.72 9.50 -0.39
CA PHE A 156 -2.96 9.45 0.35
C PHE A 156 -3.36 8.00 0.63
N THR A 157 -3.92 7.77 1.80
CA THR A 157 -4.46 6.47 2.19
C THR A 157 -5.60 6.64 3.20
N GLY A 158 -6.28 5.55 3.49
CA GLY A 158 -7.41 5.50 4.39
C GLY A 158 -7.76 4.05 4.72
N ALA A 159 -8.95 3.84 5.27
CA ALA A 159 -9.45 2.51 5.56
C ALA A 159 -10.95 2.44 5.33
N MET A 160 -11.42 1.30 4.84
CA MET A 160 -12.85 1.00 4.71
C MET A 160 -13.47 0.62 6.06
N ARG A 161 -12.64 0.22 7.02
CA ARG A 161 -13.05 -0.09 8.40
C ARG A 161 -12.19 0.68 9.41
N PRO A 162 -12.75 1.07 10.57
CA PRO A 162 -11.98 1.70 11.64
C PRO A 162 -10.76 0.88 12.03
N GLU A 163 -9.62 1.54 12.30
CA GLU A 163 -8.37 0.85 12.64
C GLU A 163 -8.54 -0.09 13.84
N ARG A 164 -9.36 0.29 14.82
CA ARG A 164 -9.67 -0.52 16.02
C ARG A 164 -10.31 -1.88 15.73
N PHE A 165 -10.85 -2.10 14.54
CA PHE A 165 -11.57 -3.33 14.24
C PHE A 165 -10.57 -4.43 13.87
N ARG A 166 -10.78 -5.65 14.40
CA ARG A 166 -9.88 -6.81 14.16
C ARG A 166 -9.65 -7.14 12.68
N GLN A 167 -10.63 -6.82 11.83
CA GLN A 167 -10.58 -7.04 10.38
C GLN A 167 -10.46 -5.71 9.63
N SER A 168 -9.72 -4.75 10.19
CA SER A 168 -9.43 -3.47 9.55
C SER A 168 -8.36 -3.62 8.48
N ASP A 169 -8.52 -2.86 7.40
CA ASP A 169 -7.53 -2.67 6.34
C ASP A 169 -6.53 -1.54 6.63
N ALA A 170 -6.70 -0.81 7.75
CA ALA A 170 -5.90 0.37 8.10
C ALA A 170 -4.39 0.12 8.14
N ALA A 171 -3.92 -0.89 8.86
CA ALA A 171 -2.49 -1.17 8.99
C ALA A 171 -1.85 -1.58 7.65
N PHE A 172 -2.58 -2.37 6.86
CA PHE A 172 -2.15 -2.79 5.53
C PHE A 172 -2.02 -1.58 4.58
N ASN A 173 -3.06 -0.75 4.52
CA ASN A 173 -3.07 0.43 3.65
C ASN A 173 -2.02 1.47 4.08
N LEU A 174 -1.86 1.72 5.40
CA LEU A 174 -0.84 2.64 5.91
C LEU A 174 0.58 2.16 5.58
N GLY A 175 0.87 0.87 5.81
CA GLY A 175 2.16 0.28 5.45
C GLY A 175 2.44 0.35 3.95
N GLY A 176 1.43 0.06 3.13
CA GLY A 176 1.51 0.22 1.66
C GLY A 176 1.79 1.66 1.24
N ALA A 177 1.11 2.63 1.86
CA ALA A 177 1.32 4.05 1.58
C ALA A 177 2.73 4.51 1.97
N VAL A 178 3.20 4.09 3.14
CA VAL A 178 4.57 4.33 3.62
C VAL A 178 5.59 3.79 2.59
N ALA A 179 5.43 2.55 2.14
CA ALA A 179 6.32 1.98 1.13
C ALA A 179 6.24 2.74 -0.21
N ALA A 180 5.03 3.10 -0.66
CA ALA A 180 4.79 3.80 -1.91
C ALA A 180 5.51 5.17 -1.96
N THR A 181 5.65 5.89 -0.84
CA THR A 181 6.40 7.16 -0.81
C THR A 181 7.87 7.01 -1.23
N SER A 182 8.46 5.82 -1.13
CA SER A 182 9.84 5.55 -1.58
C SER A 182 9.92 5.09 -3.03
N LEU A 183 8.78 4.80 -3.67
CA LEU A 183 8.70 4.20 -5.01
C LEU A 183 8.20 5.19 -6.06
N ILE A 184 7.42 6.20 -5.65
CA ILE A 184 6.91 7.21 -6.57
C ILE A 184 7.91 8.35 -6.78
N PRO A 185 7.93 8.99 -7.96
CA PRO A 185 8.74 10.19 -8.19
C PRO A 185 8.36 11.32 -7.23
N THR A 186 9.35 12.14 -6.85
CA THR A 186 9.07 13.40 -6.15
C THR A 186 8.26 14.34 -7.05
N GLY A 187 7.34 15.10 -6.45
CA GLY A 187 6.38 15.93 -7.17
C GLY A 187 5.11 15.18 -7.57
N THR A 188 4.97 13.91 -7.19
CA THR A 188 3.75 13.11 -7.45
C THR A 188 2.86 13.04 -6.22
N VAL A 189 1.56 13.27 -6.40
CA VAL A 189 0.51 12.88 -5.45
C VAL A 189 -0.17 11.59 -5.92
N ALA A 190 -0.13 10.55 -5.10
CA ALA A 190 -0.74 9.25 -5.37
C ALA A 190 -1.73 8.84 -4.28
N VAL A 191 -2.58 7.86 -4.58
CA VAL A 191 -3.49 7.18 -3.66
C VAL A 191 -3.06 5.74 -3.52
N CYS A 192 -2.88 5.27 -2.29
CA CYS A 192 -2.60 3.87 -1.97
C CYS A 192 -3.73 3.26 -1.13
N MET A 193 -4.49 2.34 -1.74
CA MET A 193 -5.64 1.66 -1.13
C MET A 193 -5.74 0.23 -1.67
N GLY A 194 -5.89 -0.76 -0.78
CA GLY A 194 -6.13 -2.15 -1.18
C GLY A 194 -5.01 -2.75 -2.05
N GLY A 195 -3.76 -2.30 -1.85
CA GLY A 195 -2.58 -2.78 -2.56
C GLY A 195 -2.34 -2.12 -3.93
N ALA A 196 -3.24 -1.25 -4.39
CA ALA A 196 -3.01 -0.44 -5.59
C ALA A 196 -2.36 0.91 -5.21
N VAL A 197 -1.44 1.40 -6.05
CA VAL A 197 -0.88 2.75 -5.97
C VAL A 197 -1.21 3.45 -7.28
N VAL A 198 -2.06 4.47 -7.22
CA VAL A 198 -2.61 5.14 -8.40
C VAL A 198 -2.30 6.63 -8.31
N ASP A 199 -1.79 7.20 -9.39
CA ASP A 199 -1.58 8.64 -9.52
C ASP A 199 -2.91 9.39 -9.36
N SER A 200 -2.95 10.41 -8.49
CA SER A 200 -4.19 11.10 -8.13
C SER A 200 -4.92 11.71 -9.32
N ARG A 201 -4.20 12.11 -10.38
CA ARG A 201 -4.75 12.68 -11.63
C ARG A 201 -5.60 11.68 -12.40
N PHE A 202 -5.34 10.40 -12.20
CA PHE A 202 -6.02 9.28 -12.87
C PHE A 202 -6.72 8.37 -11.86
N CYS A 203 -6.78 8.73 -10.59
CA CYS A 203 -7.46 7.94 -9.58
C CYS A 203 -8.94 8.28 -9.54
N ARG A 204 -9.78 7.24 -9.43
CA ARG A 204 -11.22 7.36 -9.13
C ARG A 204 -11.59 6.30 -8.10
N ARG A 205 -12.47 6.64 -7.17
CA ARG A 205 -13.15 5.63 -6.35
C ARG A 205 -14.36 5.11 -7.11
N ASP A 206 -14.40 3.81 -7.34
CA ASP A 206 -15.51 3.15 -8.01
C ASP A 206 -16.72 3.05 -7.07
N GLU A 207 -17.90 3.46 -7.53
CA GLU A 207 -19.09 3.54 -6.67
C GLU A 207 -19.66 2.16 -6.31
N GLN A 208 -19.52 1.18 -7.20
CA GLN A 208 -20.08 -0.15 -6.99
C GLN A 208 -19.17 -1.02 -6.12
N SER A 209 -17.87 -1.03 -6.42
CA SER A 209 -16.90 -1.87 -5.72
C SER A 209 -16.20 -1.17 -4.56
N HIS A 210 -16.33 0.16 -4.46
CA HIS A 210 -15.58 1.03 -3.54
C HIS A 210 -14.06 0.95 -3.67
N ARG A 211 -13.55 0.35 -4.76
CA ARG A 211 -12.12 0.24 -5.06
C ARG A 211 -11.60 1.54 -5.65
N PHE A 212 -10.32 1.80 -5.45
CA PHE A 212 -9.62 2.91 -6.08
C PHE A 212 -8.98 2.39 -7.37
N VAL A 213 -9.44 2.89 -8.51
CA VAL A 213 -9.07 2.42 -9.85
C VAL A 213 -8.31 3.51 -10.60
N ASP A 214 -7.42 3.07 -11.48
CA ASP A 214 -6.69 3.95 -12.40
C ASP A 214 -7.49 4.11 -13.69
N THR A 215 -8.00 5.30 -13.98
CA THR A 215 -8.86 5.58 -15.14
C THR A 215 -8.15 5.44 -16.48
N ARG A 216 -6.82 5.25 -16.51
CA ARG A 216 -6.07 4.97 -17.74
C ARG A 216 -6.22 3.52 -18.20
N TRP A 217 -6.60 2.63 -17.30
CA TRP A 217 -6.85 1.24 -17.56
C TRP A 217 -8.33 0.97 -17.22
N GLY A 218 -9.02 0.12 -17.96
CA GLY A 218 -10.46 -0.10 -17.78
C GLY A 218 -10.85 -0.51 -16.34
N PRO A 219 -12.15 -0.54 -16.00
CA PRO A 219 -12.59 -1.02 -14.69
C PRO A 219 -12.04 -2.42 -14.35
#